data_AF-A0A3M1KS19-F1
#
_entry.id   AF-A0A3M1KS19-F1
#
_cell.length_a   1.000
_cell.length_b   1.000
_cell.length_c   1.000
_cell.angle_alpha   90.00
_cell.angle_beta   90.00
_cell.angle_gamma   90.00
#
_symmetry.space_group_name_H-M   'P 1'
#
loop_
_entity.id
_entity.type
_entity.pdbx_description
1 polymer ?
#
loop_
_entity_poly.entity_id
_entity_poly.type
_entity_poly.pdbx_seq_one_letter_code
_entity_poly.pdbx_strand_id
1 'polypeptide(L)'
;DVCWDLFEAALSTRPAAMRLALRSLLFLRAGRLLDALIERRMRRDRFMQWAVEHGTYVFAASRPYEYFRRMREFTTRYISHLVRQDYLLLAGAEDHYMPLDHFHRQARALTAVRSFTGRVFTRHESAHTHCQCGNLELALRVILDWVDERTASA
;
A
#
# COMPACT_ATOMS: atom_id res chain seq x y z
N ASP A 1 3.83 -3.68 -7.34
CA ASP A 1 3.91 -2.32 -6.78
C ASP A 1 4.26 -2.40 -5.31
N VAL A 2 4.78 -1.33 -4.71
CA VAL A 2 5.19 -1.32 -3.31
C VAL A 2 4.02 -1.03 -2.36
N CYS A 3 3.89 -1.81 -1.30
CA CYS A 3 2.98 -1.53 -0.19
C CYS A 3 3.69 -1.80 1.15
N TRP A 4 4.30 -0.77 1.73
CA TRP A 4 5.03 -0.87 3.00
C TRP A 4 4.10 -1.04 4.21
N ASP A 5 3.01 -0.27 4.23
CA ASP A 5 1.98 -0.30 5.28
C ASP A 5 0.63 0.06 4.65
N LEU A 6 -0.29 -0.91 4.64
CA LEU A 6 -1.58 -0.75 3.96
C LEU A 6 -2.47 0.28 4.65
N PHE A 7 -2.41 0.37 5.98
CA PHE A 7 -3.19 1.33 6.74
C PHE A 7 -2.70 2.76 6.51
N GLU A 8 -1.39 2.95 6.38
CA GLU A 8 -0.80 4.21 5.98
C GLU A 8 -1.20 4.60 4.55
N ALA A 9 -1.12 3.66 3.60
CA ALA A 9 -1.50 3.88 2.20
C ALA A 9 -2.96 4.32 2.05
N ALA A 10 -3.90 3.58 2.67
CA ALA A 10 -5.34 3.88 2.61
C ALA A 10 -5.71 5.27 3.15
N LEU A 11 -4.85 5.84 4.01
CA LEU A 11 -5.05 7.14 4.62
C LEU A 11 -4.20 8.25 4.01
N SER A 12 -3.29 7.93 3.09
CA SER A 12 -2.27 8.85 2.58
C SER A 12 -2.86 10.12 1.97
N THR A 13 -3.98 10.00 1.26
CA THR A 13 -4.70 11.10 0.60
C THR A 13 -5.65 11.86 1.55
N ARG A 14 -5.71 11.47 2.84
CA ARG A 14 -6.63 12.07 3.82
C ARG A 14 -5.95 13.19 4.63
N PRO A 15 -6.70 14.24 5.03
CA PRO A 15 -6.16 15.32 5.86
C PRO A 15 -5.50 14.80 7.15
N ALA A 16 -4.42 15.45 7.59
CA ALA A 16 -3.66 15.04 8.78
C ALA A 16 -4.54 14.90 10.04
N ALA A 17 -5.49 15.82 10.25
CA ALA A 17 -6.44 15.76 11.36
C ALA A 17 -7.31 14.50 11.33
N MET A 18 -7.77 14.07 10.15
CA MET A 18 -8.56 12.85 9.99
C MET A 18 -7.72 11.60 10.26
N ARG A 19 -6.47 11.57 9.79
CA ARG A 19 -5.51 10.48 10.07
C ARG A 19 -5.25 10.35 11.57
N LEU A 20 -5.03 11.48 12.26
CA LEU A 20 -4.83 11.52 13.69
C LEU A 20 -6.07 11.03 14.45
N ALA A 21 -7.25 11.57 14.12
CA ALA A 21 -8.50 11.18 14.76
C ALA A 21 -8.76 9.66 14.62
N LEU A 22 -8.58 9.10 13.43
CA LEU A 22 -8.76 7.67 13.20
C LEU A 22 -7.75 6.83 14.00
N ARG A 23 -6.46 7.23 13.99
CA ARG A 23 -5.41 6.56 14.79
C ARG A 23 -5.73 6.61 16.29
N SER A 24 -6.18 7.75 16.80
CA SER A 24 -6.57 7.91 18.21
C SER A 24 -7.78 7.05 18.58
N LEU A 25 -8.81 7.00 17.74
CA LEU A 25 -9.99 6.16 17.99
C LEU A 25 -9.64 4.66 17.98
N LEU A 26 -8.75 4.23 17.09
CA LEU A 26 -8.23 2.85 17.07
C LEU A 26 -7.37 2.55 18.31
N PHE A 27 -6.51 3.48 18.72
CA PHE A 27 -5.66 3.34 19.91
C PHE A 27 -6.50 3.24 21.19
N LEU A 28 -7.50 4.12 21.35
CA LEU A 28 -8.44 4.14 22.47
C LEU A 28 -9.48 3.03 22.41
N ARG A 29 -9.48 2.19 21.36
CA ARG A 29 -10.46 1.12 21.11
C ARG A 29 -11.91 1.63 21.11
N ALA A 30 -12.13 2.87 20.68
CA ALA A 30 -13.41 3.55 20.65
C ALA A 30 -14.28 3.10 19.45
N GLY A 31 -14.50 1.80 19.30
CA GLY A 31 -15.09 1.19 18.10
C GLY A 31 -16.49 1.71 17.77
N ARG A 32 -17.38 1.79 18.76
CA ARG A 32 -18.76 2.30 18.56
C ARG A 32 -18.79 3.72 18.00
N LEU A 33 -17.90 4.60 18.49
CA LEU A 33 -17.80 5.98 18.03
C LEU A 33 -17.24 6.04 16.61
N LEU A 34 -16.18 5.27 16.32
CA LEU A 34 -15.61 5.18 14.99
C LEU A 34 -16.64 4.67 13.97
N ASP A 35 -17.32 3.57 14.28
CA ASP A 35 -18.36 3.00 13.42
C ASP A 35 -19.45 4.03 13.11
N ALA A 36 -19.99 4.70 14.14
CA ALA A 36 -21.02 5.72 13.96
C ALA A 36 -20.55 6.91 13.09
N LEU A 37 -19.30 7.35 13.26
CA LEU A 37 -18.71 8.43 12.45
C LEU A 37 -18.53 8.01 10.99
N ILE A 38 -18.03 6.78 10.75
CA ILE A 38 -17.82 6.24 9.41
C ILE A 38 -19.16 6.00 8.71
N GLU A 39 -20.13 5.35 9.35
CA GLU A 39 -21.48 5.13 8.80
C GLU A 39 -22.16 6.46 8.44
N ARG A 40 -22.04 7.49 9.29
CA ARG A 40 -22.55 8.83 8.99
C ARG A 40 -21.90 9.42 7.74
N ARG A 41 -20.60 9.17 7.53
CA ARG A 41 -19.86 9.67 6.36
C ARG A 41 -20.20 8.89 5.09
N MET A 42 -20.37 7.56 5.20
CA MET A 42 -20.81 6.68 4.10
C MET A 42 -22.16 7.11 3.54
N ARG A 43 -23.10 7.56 4.39
CA ARG A 43 -24.40 8.12 3.94
C ARG A 43 -24.29 9.36 3.05
N ARG A 44 -23.13 10.04 3.06
CA ARG A 44 -22.90 11.29 2.29
C ARG A 44 -21.93 11.10 1.11
N ASP A 45 -21.32 9.93 0.98
CA ASP A 45 -20.25 9.67 0.02
C ASP A 45 -20.33 8.22 -0.44
N ARG A 46 -20.86 8.03 -1.64
CA ARG A 46 -21.12 6.70 -2.24
C ARG A 46 -19.83 5.95 -2.52
N PHE A 47 -18.76 6.64 -2.87
CA PHE A 47 -17.46 6.02 -3.07
C PHE A 47 -16.91 5.50 -1.74
N MET A 48 -16.98 6.31 -0.67
CA MET A 48 -16.60 5.86 0.66
C MET A 48 -17.48 4.72 1.18
N GLN A 49 -18.78 4.77 0.92
CA GLN A 49 -19.69 3.67 1.25
C GLN A 49 -19.21 2.36 0.63
N TRP A 50 -19.05 2.34 -0.70
CA TRP A 50 -18.57 1.17 -1.41
C TRP A 50 -17.19 0.71 -0.90
N ALA A 51 -16.24 1.63 -0.74
CA ALA A 51 -14.88 1.29 -0.31
C ALA A 51 -14.86 0.63 1.08
N VAL A 52 -15.65 1.14 2.03
CA VAL A 52 -15.72 0.60 3.39
C VAL A 52 -16.50 -0.72 3.43
N GLU A 53 -17.63 -0.82 2.72
CA GLU A 53 -18.40 -2.08 2.66
C GLU A 53 -17.60 -3.19 1.99
N HIS A 54 -16.99 -2.91 0.84
CA HIS A 54 -16.13 -3.86 0.14
C HIS A 54 -14.90 -4.21 0.94
N GLY A 55 -14.23 -3.22 1.56
CA GLY A 55 -13.11 -3.46 2.46
C GLY A 55 -13.49 -4.33 3.66
N THR A 56 -14.65 -4.09 4.26
CA THR A 56 -15.17 -4.90 5.37
C THR A 56 -15.41 -6.34 4.94
N TYR A 57 -15.97 -6.55 3.75
CA TYR A 57 -16.13 -7.87 3.14
C TYR A 57 -14.78 -8.58 2.89
N VAL A 58 -13.85 -7.94 2.18
CA VAL A 58 -12.53 -8.51 1.83
C VAL A 58 -11.74 -8.88 3.07
N PHE A 59 -11.79 -8.04 4.10
CA PHE A 59 -11.08 -8.28 5.35
C PHE A 59 -11.82 -9.21 6.30
N ALA A 60 -12.97 -9.78 5.91
CA ALA A 60 -13.84 -10.60 6.76
C ALA A 60 -14.13 -9.93 8.12
N ALA A 61 -14.31 -8.61 8.11
CA ALA A 61 -14.66 -7.81 9.26
C ALA A 61 -16.19 -7.66 9.36
N SER A 62 -16.70 -7.45 10.56
CA SER A 62 -18.14 -7.23 10.77
C SER A 62 -18.53 -5.75 10.77
N ARG A 63 -17.57 -4.86 11.05
CA ARG A 63 -17.78 -3.41 11.21
C ARG A 63 -16.58 -2.60 10.72
N PRO A 64 -16.76 -1.31 10.35
CA PRO A 64 -15.66 -0.45 9.91
C PRO A 64 -14.48 -0.39 10.88
N TYR A 65 -14.72 -0.34 12.19
CA TYR A 65 -13.68 -0.37 13.21
C TYR A 65 -12.77 -1.59 13.07
N GLU A 66 -13.37 -2.77 12.89
CA GLU A 66 -12.62 -4.00 12.73
C GLU A 66 -11.85 -4.02 11.41
N TYR A 67 -12.45 -3.53 10.33
CA TYR A 67 -11.77 -3.38 9.04
C TYR A 67 -10.50 -2.52 9.16
N PHE A 68 -10.61 -1.31 9.73
CA PHE A 68 -9.44 -0.43 9.93
C PHE A 68 -8.43 -1.01 10.92
N ARG A 69 -8.88 -1.77 11.93
CA ARG A 69 -7.98 -2.47 12.85
C ARG A 69 -7.18 -3.56 12.14
N ARG A 70 -7.85 -4.44 11.37
CA ARG A 70 -7.21 -5.54 10.63
C ARG A 70 -6.24 -5.01 9.57
N MET A 71 -6.57 -3.90 8.91
CA MET A 71 -5.67 -3.28 7.93
C MET A 71 -4.27 -2.97 8.49
N ARG A 72 -4.15 -2.65 9.79
CA ARG A 72 -2.86 -2.40 10.46
C ARG A 72 -1.97 -3.63 10.59
N GLU A 73 -2.50 -4.82 10.37
CA GLU A 73 -1.75 -6.08 10.39
C GLU A 73 -0.98 -6.27 9.06
N PHE A 74 -1.37 -5.57 7.99
CA PHE A 74 -0.78 -5.66 6.67
C PHE A 74 0.33 -4.62 6.51
N THR A 75 1.48 -4.91 7.12
CA THR A 75 2.71 -4.14 6.94
C THR A 75 3.91 -5.06 6.79
N THR A 76 4.82 -4.70 5.90
CA THR A 76 6.09 -5.40 5.71
C THR A 76 7.17 -4.94 6.67
N ARG A 77 6.88 -3.92 7.50
CA ARG A 77 7.84 -3.26 8.41
C ARG A 77 8.62 -4.23 9.27
N TYR A 78 7.95 -5.26 9.78
CA TYR A 78 8.53 -6.19 10.75
C TYR A 78 9.13 -7.44 10.11
N ILE A 79 8.94 -7.65 8.80
CA ILE A 79 9.31 -8.90 8.12
C ILE A 79 10.26 -8.71 6.95
N SER A 80 10.47 -7.46 6.49
CA SER A 80 11.31 -7.19 5.30
C SER A 80 12.76 -7.69 5.45
N HIS A 81 13.30 -7.71 6.66
CA HIS A 81 14.64 -8.22 6.95
C HIS A 81 14.76 -9.75 6.86
N LEU A 82 13.64 -10.47 6.73
CA LEU A 82 13.61 -11.93 6.57
C LEU A 82 13.75 -12.37 5.10
N VAL A 83 13.66 -11.43 4.18
CA VAL A 83 13.73 -11.67 2.74
C VAL A 83 15.20 -11.88 2.33
N ARG A 84 15.51 -13.02 1.71
CA ARG A 84 16.91 -13.44 1.41
C ARG A 84 17.21 -13.65 -0.08
N GLN A 85 16.20 -13.67 -0.92
CA GLN A 85 16.33 -13.85 -2.37
C GLN A 85 16.75 -12.54 -3.08
N ASP A 86 16.98 -12.61 -4.39
CA ASP A 86 17.03 -11.41 -5.23
C ASP A 86 15.67 -10.71 -5.24
N TYR A 87 15.67 -9.39 -5.15
CA TYR A 87 14.44 -8.63 -4.97
C TYR A 87 14.35 -7.45 -5.92
N LEU A 88 13.32 -7.46 -6.78
CA LEU A 88 12.90 -6.32 -7.59
C LEU A 88 11.78 -5.56 -6.90
N LEU A 89 12.02 -4.28 -6.62
CA LEU A 89 11.02 -3.36 -6.07
C LEU A 89 10.64 -2.32 -7.15
N LEU A 90 9.34 -2.19 -7.41
CA LEU A 90 8.79 -1.27 -8.40
C LEU A 90 7.86 -0.25 -7.74
N ALA A 91 7.88 0.99 -8.21
CA ALA A 91 6.94 2.03 -7.82
C ALA A 91 6.69 3.03 -8.95
N GLY A 92 5.51 3.64 -8.97
CA GLY A 92 5.24 4.85 -9.76
C GLY A 92 5.61 6.12 -8.99
N ALA A 93 6.28 7.08 -9.63
CA ALA A 93 6.67 8.36 -9.01
C ALA A 93 5.47 9.21 -8.56
N GLU A 94 4.31 8.98 -9.14
CA GLU A 94 3.08 9.74 -8.92
C GLU A 94 1.89 8.79 -8.69
N ASP A 95 2.15 7.69 -7.98
CA ASP A 95 1.11 6.79 -7.53
C ASP A 95 0.22 7.52 -6.51
N HIS A 96 -1.06 7.67 -6.86
CA HIS A 96 -2.06 8.37 -6.05
C HIS A 96 -2.56 7.53 -4.86
N TYR A 97 -2.27 6.23 -4.85
CA TYR A 97 -2.71 5.27 -3.85
C TYR A 97 -1.57 4.81 -2.92
N MET A 98 -0.37 4.60 -3.48
CA MET A 98 0.84 4.21 -2.72
C MET A 98 1.83 5.37 -2.66
N PRO A 99 2.05 5.99 -1.48
CA PRO A 99 3.02 7.07 -1.35
C PRO A 99 4.44 6.61 -1.73
N LEU A 100 5.17 7.42 -2.50
CA LEU A 100 6.52 7.09 -2.94
C LEU A 100 7.50 6.84 -1.77
N ASP A 101 7.29 7.44 -0.59
CA ASP A 101 8.07 7.14 0.61
C ASP A 101 8.02 5.64 1.02
N HIS A 102 6.93 4.92 0.68
CA HIS A 102 6.85 3.48 0.90
C HIS A 102 7.94 2.73 0.13
N PHE A 103 8.28 3.15 -1.09
CA PHE A 103 9.39 2.60 -1.86
C PHE A 103 10.71 2.72 -1.09
N HIS A 104 11.01 3.93 -0.61
CA HIS A 104 12.27 4.19 0.09
C HIS A 104 12.35 3.48 1.44
N ARG A 105 11.24 3.40 2.19
CA ARG A 105 11.17 2.66 3.46
C ARG A 105 11.31 1.16 3.25
N GLN A 106 10.63 0.61 2.24
CA GLN A 106 10.76 -0.80 1.87
C GLN A 106 12.18 -1.14 1.44
N ALA A 107 12.80 -0.34 0.58
CA ALA A 107 14.18 -0.53 0.15
C ALA A 107 15.16 -0.56 1.33
N ARG A 108 15.04 0.39 2.27
CA ARG A 108 15.90 0.43 3.48
C ARG A 108 15.73 -0.78 4.39
N ALA A 109 14.56 -1.40 4.41
CA ALA A 109 14.25 -2.51 5.31
C ALA A 109 14.59 -3.88 4.74
N LEU A 110 14.86 -3.98 3.44
CA LEU A 110 15.29 -5.19 2.74
C LEU A 110 16.79 -5.43 2.96
N THR A 111 17.22 -5.57 4.22
CA THR A 111 18.64 -5.61 4.59
C THR A 111 19.33 -6.96 4.36
N ALA A 112 18.57 -8.03 4.17
CA ALA A 112 19.08 -9.40 4.05
C ALA A 112 18.96 -10.01 2.64
N VAL A 113 18.48 -9.23 1.67
CA VAL A 113 18.30 -9.70 0.29
C VAL A 113 19.64 -10.04 -0.34
N ARG A 114 19.67 -11.08 -1.20
CA ARG A 114 20.88 -11.47 -1.94
C ARG A 114 21.32 -10.36 -2.89
N SER A 115 20.37 -9.76 -3.60
CA SER A 115 20.56 -8.54 -4.38
C SER A 115 19.29 -7.70 -4.38
N PHE A 116 19.45 -6.38 -4.52
CA PHE A 116 18.35 -5.44 -4.58
C PHE A 116 18.37 -4.70 -5.91
N THR A 117 17.21 -4.63 -6.58
CA THR A 117 16.97 -3.76 -7.72
C THR A 117 15.74 -2.93 -7.43
N GLY A 118 15.87 -1.61 -7.50
CA GLY A 118 14.75 -0.69 -7.31
C GLY A 118 14.50 0.10 -8.59
N ARG A 119 13.25 0.21 -9.02
CA ARG A 119 12.85 1.07 -10.13
C ARG A 119 11.64 1.93 -9.78
N VAL A 120 11.81 3.23 -10.00
CA VAL A 120 10.71 4.21 -9.92
C VAL A 120 10.39 4.67 -11.35
N PHE A 121 9.17 4.45 -11.80
CA PHE A 121 8.69 4.87 -13.11
C PHE A 121 8.22 6.33 -13.08
N THR A 122 8.57 7.09 -14.11
CA THR A 122 8.31 8.53 -14.18
C THR A 122 7.22 8.87 -15.19
N ARG A 123 6.77 10.12 -15.17
CA ARG A 123 5.75 10.62 -16.09
C ARG A 123 6.18 10.56 -17.55
N HIS A 124 7.47 10.75 -17.81
CA HIS A 124 8.06 10.66 -19.15
C HIS A 124 7.89 9.28 -19.79
N GLU A 125 7.77 8.23 -18.97
CA GLU A 125 7.59 6.84 -19.42
C GLU A 125 6.12 6.43 -19.50
N SER A 126 5.18 7.30 -19.14
CA SER A 126 3.75 6.98 -18.99
C SER A 126 3.44 5.83 -18.01
N ALA A 127 4.40 5.44 -17.16
CA ALA A 127 4.25 4.37 -16.16
C ALA A 127 4.23 4.88 -14.69
N HIS A 128 4.13 6.20 -14.47
CA HIS A 128 4.18 6.84 -13.16
C HIS A 128 3.04 6.53 -12.17
N THR A 129 1.92 5.97 -12.63
CA THR A 129 0.72 5.76 -11.81
C THR A 129 0.71 4.38 -11.15
N HIS A 130 -0.23 4.15 -10.23
CA HIS A 130 -0.44 2.86 -9.57
C HIS A 130 -0.42 1.68 -10.55
N CYS A 131 0.34 0.66 -10.19
CA CYS A 131 0.54 -0.56 -10.98
C CYS A 131 1.07 -0.32 -12.41
N GLN A 132 1.64 0.87 -12.70
CA GLN A 132 2.15 1.23 -14.01
C GLN A 132 1.09 1.12 -15.12
N CYS A 133 -0.21 1.25 -14.80
CA CYS A 133 -1.31 1.01 -15.74
C CYS A 133 -1.23 1.85 -17.03
N GLY A 134 -0.61 3.03 -16.99
CA GLY A 134 -0.43 3.87 -18.18
C GLY A 134 0.60 3.34 -19.19
N ASN A 135 1.48 2.41 -18.80
CA ASN A 135 2.43 1.74 -19.69
C ASN A 135 2.84 0.37 -19.14
N LEU A 136 1.88 -0.56 -19.16
CA LEU A 136 2.07 -1.91 -18.64
C LEU A 136 3.12 -2.70 -19.44
N GLU A 137 3.25 -2.44 -20.74
CA GLU A 137 4.26 -3.08 -21.59
C GLU A 137 5.67 -2.79 -21.08
N LEU A 138 5.98 -1.53 -20.76
CA LEU A 138 7.26 -1.17 -20.18
C LEU A 138 7.48 -1.85 -18.82
N ALA A 139 6.46 -1.87 -17.96
CA ALA A 139 6.57 -2.50 -16.65
C ALA A 139 6.83 -4.01 -16.76
N LEU A 140 6.14 -4.70 -17.68
CA LEU A 140 6.35 -6.12 -17.94
C LEU A 140 7.73 -6.40 -18.51
N ARG A 141 8.21 -5.57 -19.44
CA ARG A 141 9.57 -5.71 -19.99
C ARG A 141 10.63 -5.62 -18.90
N VAL A 142 10.54 -4.62 -18.02
CA VAL A 142 11.44 -4.48 -16.87
C VAL A 142 11.42 -5.72 -15.97
N ILE A 143 10.25 -6.30 -15.72
CA ILE A 143 10.12 -7.50 -14.89
C ILE A 143 10.76 -8.70 -15.58
N LEU A 144 10.47 -8.91 -16.87
CA LEU A 144 10.98 -10.04 -17.65
C LEU A 144 12.49 -9.95 -17.82
N ASP A 145 13.01 -8.80 -18.24
CA ASP A 145 14.44 -8.55 -18.39
C ASP A 145 15.18 -8.82 -17.07
N TRP A 146 14.62 -8.36 -15.94
CA TRP A 146 15.20 -8.62 -14.63
C TRP A 146 15.17 -10.09 -14.25
N VAL A 147 14.07 -10.81 -14.54
CA VAL A 147 14.00 -12.26 -14.28
C VAL A 147 15.05 -13.01 -15.10
N ASP A 148 15.15 -12.72 -16.40
CA ASP A 148 16.08 -13.35 -17.33
C ASP A 148 17.54 -13.10 -16.93
N GLU A 149 17.89 -11.88 -16.53
CA GLU A 149 19.22 -11.54 -15.99
C GLU A 149 19.57 -12.38 -14.75
N ARG A 150 18.61 -12.62 -13.85
CA ARG A 150 18.83 -13.35 -12.60
C ARG A 150 18.85 -14.86 -12.77
N THR A 151 18.08 -15.41 -13.70
CA THR A 151 18.09 -16.84 -14.01
C THR A 151 19.29 -17.24 -14.86
N ALA A 152 19.75 -16.40 -15.78
CA ALA A 152 20.96 -16.67 -16.56
C ALA A 152 22.26 -16.58 -15.73
N SER A 153 22.24 -15.87 -14.60
CA SER A 153 23.38 -15.68 -13.70
C SER A 153 23.42 -16.66 -12.52
N ALA A 154 22.46 -17.59 -12.41
CA ALA A 154 22.31 -18.55 -11.32
C ALA A 154 22.86 -19.94 -11.68
#